data_AF-A0A263DD33-F1
#
_entry.id   AF-A0A263DD33-F1
#
_cell.length_a   1.000
_cell.length_b   1.000
_cell.length_c   1.000
_cell.angle_alpha   90.00
_cell.angle_beta   90.00
_cell.angle_gamma   90.00
#
_symmetry.space_group_name_H-M   'P 1'
#
loop_
_entity.id
_entity.type
_entity.pdbx_description
1 polymer ?
#
loop_
_entity_poly.entity_id
_entity_poly.type
_entity_poly.pdbx_seq_one_letter_code
_entity_poly.pdbx_strand_id
1 'polypeptide(L)'
;MPAARRGRSDRTGRHLAVARGPQRLRRLRGGTQHLVGRRARAPRRRDRARRGGVRRGVAVPPLRGRLRRRVPAPRRHRRIAGVTPLLDPNERVGERVHRDLRNRILTGALPAGSRLSVPAIARELGVSRSPLRDAVLQLVREGLAEETFNRGAVVRQLSREDLISLYDAREALEGMATRLATAGFTPAVRRRLRDLLAEHDEVVAAHDFTRHIDVDAAFHREIRQAAGSPVLARMLEEIQGQVMLAMRSTSVSGGMAQAVADHRRIFEALAAGDPDAGEAAARQHIARLRELLRTHP
;
A
#
# COMPACT_ATOMS: atom_id res chain seq x y z
N MET A 1 -19.32 -57.86 -36.31
CA MET A 1 -18.37 -58.40 -37.32
C MET A 1 -19.00 -58.28 -38.71
N PRO A 2 -18.24 -58.16 -39.82
CA PRO A 2 -16.78 -57.97 -39.93
C PRO A 2 -16.33 -56.78 -40.86
N ALA A 3 -15.01 -56.50 -40.79
CA ALA A 3 -14.09 -55.92 -41.80
C ALA A 3 -14.58 -54.82 -42.80
N ALA A 4 -14.01 -53.60 -42.86
CA ALA A 4 -12.61 -53.15 -42.98
C ALA A 4 -11.96 -53.29 -44.38
N ARG A 5 -11.61 -52.15 -45.00
CA ARG A 5 -10.45 -52.02 -45.92
C ARG A 5 -9.95 -50.58 -46.01
N ARG A 6 -8.62 -50.42 -46.03
CA ARG A 6 -7.92 -49.15 -46.27
C ARG A 6 -7.62 -48.98 -47.77
N GLY A 7 -7.53 -47.73 -48.24
CA GLY A 7 -7.01 -47.39 -49.57
C GLY A 7 -6.24 -46.06 -49.52
N ARG A 8 -5.00 -46.04 -50.03
CA ARG A 8 -4.19 -44.83 -50.28
C ARG A 8 -4.32 -44.45 -51.76
N SER A 9 -4.22 -43.16 -52.08
CA SER A 9 -3.52 -42.69 -53.30
C SER A 9 -3.14 -41.21 -53.19
N ASP A 10 -1.93 -40.90 -53.66
CA ASP A 10 -1.29 -39.58 -53.63
C ASP A 10 -1.68 -38.67 -54.82
N ARG A 11 -1.10 -37.45 -54.82
CA ARG A 11 -0.72 -36.56 -55.96
C ARG A 11 -1.68 -35.46 -56.42
N THR A 12 -1.40 -34.25 -55.92
CA THR A 12 -1.03 -33.05 -56.71
C THR A 12 0.03 -32.29 -55.88
N GLY A 13 0.90 -31.40 -56.37
CA GLY A 13 1.23 -30.92 -57.72
C GLY A 13 2.14 -29.69 -57.55
N ARG A 14 3.42 -29.75 -57.94
CA ARG A 14 4.38 -28.65 -57.75
C ARG A 14 4.05 -27.44 -58.64
N HIS A 15 4.34 -26.22 -58.19
CA HIS A 15 5.00 -25.21 -59.04
C HIS A 15 5.86 -24.23 -58.21
N LEU A 16 7.00 -23.81 -58.78
CA LEU A 16 7.96 -22.89 -58.18
C LEU A 16 7.68 -21.43 -58.59
N ALA A 17 8.09 -20.47 -57.76
CA ALA A 17 8.54 -19.14 -58.21
C ALA A 17 9.65 -18.60 -57.26
N VAL A 18 10.59 -17.81 -57.80
CA VAL A 18 11.84 -17.39 -57.14
C VAL A 18 12.11 -15.90 -57.36
N ALA A 19 12.40 -15.14 -56.29
CA ALA A 19 13.14 -13.87 -56.29
C ALA A 19 13.57 -13.57 -54.82
N ARG A 20 14.84 -13.47 -54.40
CA ARG A 20 15.97 -12.56 -54.77
C ARG A 20 15.67 -11.07 -54.54
N GLY A 21 16.33 -10.46 -53.53
CA GLY A 21 16.42 -9.00 -53.31
C GLY A 21 17.44 -8.31 -54.24
N PRO A 22 17.89 -7.05 -53.99
CA PRO A 22 18.60 -6.69 -52.75
C PRO A 22 18.53 -5.22 -52.22
N GLN A 23 18.98 -5.04 -50.97
CA GLN A 23 19.75 -3.89 -50.37
C GLN A 23 19.47 -2.40 -50.71
N ARG A 24 19.26 -1.58 -49.65
CA ARG A 24 20.20 -0.50 -49.16
C ARG A 24 19.60 0.20 -47.92
N LEU A 25 20.18 0.11 -46.72
CA LEU A 25 21.27 0.95 -46.19
C LEU A 25 21.03 2.48 -46.26
N ARG A 26 20.67 3.09 -45.11
CA ARG A 26 21.21 4.40 -44.74
C ARG A 26 21.39 4.53 -43.22
N ARG A 27 22.60 4.92 -42.81
CA ARG A 27 23.00 5.14 -41.41
C ARG A 27 22.65 6.57 -41.00
N LEU A 28 22.37 6.79 -39.71
CA LEU A 28 22.63 8.06 -39.04
C LEU A 28 23.48 7.78 -37.78
N ARG A 29 24.66 8.41 -37.74
CA ARG A 29 25.60 8.44 -36.60
C ARG A 29 26.06 9.90 -36.45
N GLY A 30 26.33 10.29 -35.20
CA GLY A 30 27.19 11.43 -34.88
C GLY A 30 26.44 12.71 -34.51
N GLY A 31 26.81 13.29 -33.36
CA GLY A 31 26.18 14.52 -32.85
C GLY A 31 26.56 14.96 -31.44
N THR A 32 27.43 14.24 -30.72
CA THR A 32 28.01 14.74 -29.47
C THR A 32 29.05 15.81 -29.75
N GLN A 33 28.80 17.05 -29.33
CA GLN A 33 29.82 18.08 -29.20
C GLN A 33 29.85 18.68 -27.81
N HIS A 34 31.06 19.01 -27.37
CA HIS A 34 31.37 19.46 -26.03
C HIS A 34 30.91 20.90 -25.75
N LEU A 35 30.48 21.15 -24.52
CA LEU A 35 30.52 22.48 -23.91
C LEU A 35 31.54 22.46 -22.76
N VAL A 36 32.74 22.95 -23.06
CA VAL A 36 33.84 23.15 -22.10
C VAL A 36 33.79 24.57 -21.55
N GLY A 37 33.94 24.71 -20.23
CA GLY A 37 34.22 25.98 -19.55
C GLY A 37 32.96 26.77 -19.17
N ARG A 38 32.84 27.31 -17.95
CA ARG A 38 33.89 27.87 -17.10
C ARG A 38 33.55 27.72 -15.62
N ARG A 39 34.56 27.40 -14.80
CA ARG A 39 34.51 27.64 -13.35
C ARG A 39 34.64 29.14 -13.09
N ALA A 40 33.65 29.76 -12.47
CA ALA A 40 33.76 31.11 -11.90
C ALA A 40 33.86 30.99 -10.37
N ARG A 41 35.06 31.25 -9.82
CA ARG A 41 35.24 31.52 -8.37
C ARG A 41 34.94 32.99 -8.12
N ALA A 42 34.22 33.28 -7.03
CA ALA A 42 34.15 34.62 -6.42
C ALA A 42 34.23 34.47 -4.87
N PRO A 43 34.70 35.50 -4.14
CA PRO A 43 35.55 35.25 -2.97
C PRO A 43 34.88 35.32 -1.59
N ARG A 44 35.63 34.87 -0.57
CA ARG A 44 35.28 34.95 0.86
C ARG A 44 35.45 36.37 1.43
N ARG A 45 34.58 36.67 2.40
CA ARG A 45 34.75 37.54 3.59
C ARG A 45 35.40 38.94 3.44
N ARG A 46 34.67 39.94 3.95
CA ARG A 46 35.27 40.93 4.87
C ARG A 46 34.34 41.21 6.05
N ASP A 47 34.82 40.95 7.25
CA ASP A 47 34.32 41.57 8.48
C ASP A 47 34.58 43.09 8.43
N ARG A 48 33.65 43.89 8.97
CA ARG A 48 33.98 45.22 9.53
C ARG A 48 32.97 45.61 10.61
N ALA A 49 33.50 46.14 11.71
CA ALA A 49 32.77 46.32 12.95
C ALA A 49 32.52 47.81 13.29
N ARG A 50 31.66 48.00 14.31
CA ARG A 50 31.56 49.20 15.18
C ARG A 50 31.09 50.53 14.56
N ARG A 51 29.92 50.97 15.02
CA ARG A 51 29.62 52.20 15.81
C ARG A 51 28.09 52.18 16.05
N GLY A 52 27.53 52.56 17.20
CA GLY A 52 28.00 53.47 18.23
C GLY A 52 27.08 54.70 18.22
N GLY A 53 25.93 54.63 18.91
CA GLY A 53 24.88 55.65 18.85
C GLY A 53 24.07 55.72 20.15
N VAL A 54 24.35 56.73 20.97
CA VAL A 54 23.68 57.00 22.24
C VAL A 54 22.34 57.71 21.99
N ARG A 55 21.28 57.34 22.72
CA ARG A 55 20.12 58.22 22.94
C ARG A 55 19.76 58.29 24.42
N ARG A 56 19.51 59.52 24.88
CA ARG A 56 19.17 59.87 26.27
C ARG A 56 17.74 59.42 26.60
N GLY A 57 17.49 59.15 27.88
CA GLY A 57 16.22 58.60 28.35
C GLY A 57 15.14 59.64 28.65
N VAL A 58 13.98 59.12 29.08
CA VAL A 58 12.91 59.85 29.76
C VAL A 58 12.48 58.97 30.94
N ALA A 59 12.39 59.55 32.14
CA ALA A 59 11.90 58.86 33.33
C ALA A 59 10.37 58.99 33.44
N VAL A 60 9.69 57.95 33.92
CA VAL A 60 8.24 57.93 34.17
C VAL A 60 8.00 57.40 35.59
N PRO A 61 7.19 58.06 36.44
CA PRO A 61 7.01 57.71 37.84
C PRO A 61 6.09 56.48 38.05
N PRO A 62 6.12 55.85 39.25
CA PRO A 62 5.44 54.57 39.49
C PRO A 62 3.93 54.73 39.75
N LEU A 63 3.12 53.94 39.06
CA LEU A 63 1.68 53.79 39.36
C LEU A 63 1.42 52.66 40.35
N ARG A 64 0.69 52.99 41.43
CA ARG A 64 0.26 52.04 42.47
C ARG A 64 -0.79 51.05 41.94
N GLY A 65 -0.71 49.82 42.42
CA GLY A 65 -1.84 48.94 42.73
C GLY A 65 -2.90 48.67 41.66
N ARG A 66 -2.81 47.50 41.00
CA ARG A 66 -4.00 46.80 40.47
C ARG A 66 -4.01 45.34 40.91
N LEU A 67 -5.17 44.90 41.39
CA LEU A 67 -5.44 43.57 41.91
C LEU A 67 -5.22 42.49 40.84
N ARG A 68 -4.45 41.45 41.16
CA ARG A 68 -4.29 40.27 40.29
C ARG A 68 -5.61 39.49 40.27
N ARG A 69 -6.33 39.53 39.15
CA ARG A 69 -7.45 38.59 38.89
C ARG A 69 -6.91 37.16 38.94
N ARG A 70 -7.45 36.33 39.83
CA ARG A 70 -7.15 34.89 39.87
C ARG A 70 -7.66 34.22 38.59
N VAL A 71 -6.78 33.54 37.87
CA VAL A 71 -7.15 32.64 36.78
C VAL A 71 -7.68 31.33 37.41
N PRO A 72 -8.85 30.80 37.01
CA PRO A 72 -9.34 29.53 37.53
C PRO A 72 -8.44 28.37 37.06
N ALA A 73 -8.12 27.44 37.96
CA ALA A 73 -7.38 26.23 37.61
C ALA A 73 -8.19 25.35 36.62
N PRO A 74 -7.54 24.63 35.69
CA PRO A 74 -8.25 23.76 34.75
C PRO A 74 -8.99 22.65 35.49
N ARG A 75 -10.27 22.45 35.13
CA ARG A 75 -11.10 21.39 35.71
C ARG A 75 -10.50 20.03 35.37
N ARG A 76 -10.09 19.27 36.38
CA ARG A 76 -9.62 17.89 36.21
C ARG A 76 -10.75 17.05 35.62
N HIS A 77 -10.57 16.54 34.40
CA HIS A 77 -11.49 15.56 33.83
C HIS A 77 -11.49 14.31 34.71
N ARG A 78 -12.66 13.95 35.22
CA ARG A 78 -12.89 12.76 36.05
C ARG A 78 -12.58 11.52 35.20
N ARG A 79 -11.54 10.76 35.55
CA ARG A 79 -11.21 9.50 34.87
C ARG A 79 -12.43 8.58 34.92
N ILE A 80 -12.91 8.15 33.76
CA ILE A 80 -13.83 7.02 33.65
C ILE A 80 -12.98 5.77 33.89
N ALA A 81 -13.29 5.02 34.94
CA ALA A 81 -12.65 3.73 35.20
C ALA A 81 -13.27 2.67 34.28
N GLY A 82 -12.45 1.81 33.66
CA GLY A 82 -12.93 0.64 32.92
C GLY A 82 -12.22 0.31 31.61
N VAL A 83 -11.45 1.23 31.01
CA VAL A 83 -10.69 0.93 29.78
C VAL A 83 -9.26 0.50 30.13
N THR A 84 -8.97 -0.78 29.94
CA THR A 84 -7.60 -1.33 30.04
C THR A 84 -6.72 -0.67 28.97
N PRO A 85 -5.67 0.06 29.32
CA PRO A 85 -4.89 0.81 28.35
C PRO A 85 -3.91 -0.11 27.60
N LEU A 86 -4.27 -0.53 26.39
CA LEU A 86 -3.39 -1.21 25.43
C LEU A 86 -2.33 -0.25 24.80
N LEU A 87 -1.83 0.72 25.57
CA LEU A 87 -1.37 2.03 25.05
C LEU A 87 0.14 2.27 25.14
N ASP A 88 0.73 2.72 24.02
CA ASP A 88 1.99 3.47 24.00
C ASP A 88 1.72 4.96 24.32
N PRO A 89 2.41 5.57 25.31
CA PRO A 89 2.27 6.99 25.65
C PRO A 89 2.71 8.00 24.57
N ASN A 90 3.55 7.60 23.60
CA ASN A 90 4.22 8.53 22.68
C ASN A 90 3.41 8.88 21.42
N GLU A 91 2.33 8.17 21.15
CA GLU A 91 1.56 8.33 19.91
C GLU A 91 0.59 9.53 19.97
N ARG A 92 0.34 10.20 18.83
CA ARG A 92 -0.64 11.28 18.78
C ARG A 92 -2.07 10.73 18.86
N VAL A 93 -2.97 11.50 19.46
CA VAL A 93 -4.39 11.11 19.62
C VAL A 93 -5.05 10.81 18.27
N GLY A 94 -4.75 11.60 17.23
CA GLY A 94 -5.29 11.39 15.88
C GLY A 94 -4.80 10.09 15.23
N GLU A 95 -3.51 9.77 15.36
CA GLU A 95 -2.89 8.54 14.83
C GLU A 95 -3.51 7.29 15.48
N ARG A 96 -3.69 7.31 16.82
CA ARG A 96 -4.41 6.24 17.53
C ARG A 96 -5.83 6.04 17.06
N VAL A 97 -6.59 7.13 16.89
CA VAL A 97 -8.00 7.08 16.45
C VAL A 97 -8.09 6.61 15.00
N HIS A 98 -7.17 7.02 14.13
CA HIS A 98 -7.07 6.49 12.77
C HIS A 98 -6.78 4.98 12.78
N ARG A 99 -5.77 4.52 13.53
CA ARG A 99 -5.45 3.08 13.61
C ARG A 99 -6.61 2.26 14.17
N ASP A 100 -7.29 2.72 15.21
CA ASP A 100 -8.48 2.04 15.77
C ASP A 100 -9.54 1.84 14.70
N LEU A 101 -9.95 2.92 14.03
CA LEU A 101 -10.98 2.87 13.00
C LEU A 101 -10.56 2.05 11.79
N ARG A 102 -9.30 2.19 11.34
CA ARG A 102 -8.73 1.38 10.25
C ARG A 102 -8.79 -0.10 10.61
N ASN A 103 -8.37 -0.48 11.82
CA ASN A 103 -8.43 -1.85 12.28
C ASN A 103 -9.88 -2.35 12.36
N ARG A 104 -10.83 -1.56 12.87
CA ARG A 104 -12.25 -1.93 12.93
C ARG A 104 -12.87 -2.13 11.54
N ILE A 105 -12.50 -1.32 10.55
CA ILE A 105 -12.92 -1.51 9.16
C ILE A 105 -12.31 -2.80 8.60
N LEU A 106 -10.99 -2.98 8.75
CA LEU A 106 -10.25 -4.11 8.20
C LEU A 106 -10.54 -5.46 8.90
N THR A 107 -11.14 -5.48 10.08
CA THR A 107 -11.64 -6.69 10.75
C THR A 107 -13.14 -6.92 10.55
N GLY A 108 -13.86 -5.99 9.90
CA GLY A 108 -15.32 -6.05 9.72
C GLY A 108 -16.14 -5.59 10.93
N ALA A 109 -15.52 -5.17 12.03
CA ALA A 109 -16.21 -4.55 13.18
C ALA A 109 -16.88 -3.20 12.83
N LEU A 110 -16.47 -2.56 11.73
CA LEU A 110 -17.20 -1.52 11.01
C LEU A 110 -17.44 -2.01 9.56
N PRO A 111 -18.58 -2.66 9.27
CA PRO A 111 -18.85 -3.24 7.95
C PRO A 111 -18.89 -2.22 6.82
N ALA A 112 -18.67 -2.68 5.58
CA ALA A 112 -18.80 -1.88 4.37
C ALA A 112 -20.21 -1.25 4.24
N GLY A 113 -20.28 0.07 4.01
CA GLY A 113 -21.51 0.87 4.00
C GLY A 113 -21.96 1.39 5.38
N SER A 114 -21.31 0.97 6.48
CA SER A 114 -21.63 1.50 7.82
C SER A 114 -21.24 2.98 7.97
N ARG A 115 -22.02 3.74 8.74
CA ARG A 115 -21.81 5.20 8.90
C ARG A 115 -20.75 5.51 9.95
N LEU A 116 -19.70 6.24 9.57
CA LEU A 116 -18.64 6.72 10.47
C LEU A 116 -19.11 7.96 11.26
N SER A 117 -20.00 7.72 12.23
CA SER A 117 -20.63 8.76 13.04
C SER A 117 -19.66 9.40 14.03
N VAL A 118 -18.96 10.46 13.59
CA VAL A 118 -18.04 11.26 14.42
C VAL A 118 -18.61 11.60 15.81
N PRO A 119 -19.88 12.05 15.98
CA PRO A 119 -20.39 12.36 17.33
C PRO A 119 -20.60 11.14 18.22
N ALA A 120 -20.85 9.96 17.66
CA ALA A 120 -21.02 8.72 18.42
C ALA A 120 -19.66 8.13 18.82
N ILE A 121 -18.79 7.91 17.84
CA ILE A 121 -17.45 7.34 18.02
C ILE A 121 -16.58 8.22 18.95
N ALA A 122 -16.73 9.55 18.91
CA ALA A 122 -16.02 10.44 19.85
C ALA A 122 -16.39 10.16 21.31
N ARG A 123 -17.66 9.86 21.59
CA ARG A 123 -18.12 9.52 22.96
C ARG A 123 -17.65 8.14 23.39
N GLU A 124 -17.70 7.18 22.46
CA GLU A 124 -17.24 5.80 22.65
C GLU A 124 -15.74 5.76 23.01
N LEU A 125 -14.89 6.41 22.22
CA LEU A 125 -13.43 6.43 22.41
C LEU A 125 -12.95 7.47 23.44
N GLY A 126 -13.85 8.29 24.00
CA GLY A 126 -13.51 9.34 24.97
C GLY A 126 -12.63 10.48 24.41
N VAL A 127 -12.68 10.73 23.10
CA VAL A 127 -11.86 11.73 22.40
C VAL A 127 -12.67 12.94 21.93
N SER A 128 -12.00 14.05 21.60
CA SER A 128 -12.66 15.20 21.00
C SER A 128 -12.97 14.97 19.52
N ARG A 129 -13.92 15.74 18.96
CA ARG A 129 -14.38 15.56 17.57
C ARG A 129 -13.35 15.92 16.50
N SER A 130 -12.31 16.70 16.82
CA SER A 130 -11.29 17.13 15.84
C SER A 130 -10.39 15.98 15.38
N PRO A 131 -9.61 15.31 16.25
CA PRO A 131 -8.74 14.20 15.83
C PRO A 131 -9.52 13.05 15.17
N LEU A 132 -10.79 12.89 15.53
CA LEU A 132 -11.68 11.91 14.91
C LEU A 132 -12.13 12.32 13.50
N ARG A 133 -12.37 13.60 13.22
CA ARG A 133 -12.60 14.09 11.85
C ARG A 133 -11.34 13.91 11.00
N ASP A 134 -10.18 14.24 11.56
CA ASP A 134 -8.88 14.13 10.88
C ASP A 134 -8.60 12.66 10.50
N ALA A 135 -8.87 11.73 11.43
CA ALA A 135 -8.80 10.29 11.20
C ALA A 135 -9.79 9.78 10.14
N VAL A 136 -11.05 10.24 10.16
CA VAL A 136 -12.05 9.90 9.13
C VAL A 136 -11.64 10.43 7.76
N LEU A 137 -11.15 11.66 7.66
CA LEU A 137 -10.61 12.21 6.41
C LEU A 137 -9.38 11.44 5.92
N GLN A 138 -8.60 10.83 6.81
CA GLN A 138 -7.51 9.94 6.42
C GLN A 138 -8.02 8.62 5.85
N LEU A 139 -9.04 8.00 6.44
CA LEU A 139 -9.69 6.80 5.88
C LEU A 139 -10.30 7.06 4.49
N VAL A 140 -10.81 8.27 4.25
CA VAL A 140 -11.28 8.69 2.92
C VAL A 140 -10.11 8.78 1.93
N ARG A 141 -8.96 9.35 2.31
CA ARG A 141 -7.76 9.37 1.46
C ARG A 141 -7.18 7.97 1.19
N GLU A 142 -7.30 7.06 2.14
CA GLU A 142 -6.90 5.65 1.99
C GLU A 142 -7.90 4.82 1.17
N GLY A 143 -9.06 5.38 0.80
CA GLY A 143 -10.13 4.70 0.07
C GLY A 143 -10.88 3.65 0.88
N LEU A 144 -10.73 3.64 2.21
CA LEU A 144 -11.47 2.78 3.15
C LEU A 144 -12.83 3.37 3.54
N ALA A 145 -12.98 4.68 3.37
CA ALA A 145 -14.22 5.41 3.58
C ALA A 145 -14.50 6.34 2.38
N GLU A 146 -15.71 6.84 2.30
CA GLU A 146 -16.14 7.81 1.29
C GLU A 146 -17.12 8.83 1.90
N GLU A 147 -17.14 10.05 1.38
CA GLU A 147 -18.11 11.07 1.78
C GLU A 147 -19.38 10.96 0.94
N THR A 148 -20.52 10.81 1.61
CA THR A 148 -21.83 10.66 0.96
C THR A 148 -22.75 11.82 1.34
N PHE A 149 -23.46 12.36 0.35
CA PHE A 149 -24.37 13.51 0.54
C PHE A 149 -25.42 13.21 1.61
N ASN A 150 -25.65 14.15 2.53
CA ASN A 150 -26.51 14.06 3.73
C ASN A 150 -26.21 12.94 4.74
N ARG A 151 -25.33 11.98 4.41
CA ARG A 151 -24.90 10.86 5.28
C ARG A 151 -23.52 11.09 5.89
N GLY A 152 -22.67 11.94 5.30
CA GLY A 152 -21.30 12.17 5.74
C GLY A 152 -20.42 10.98 5.40
N ALA A 153 -19.39 10.71 6.20
CA ALA A 153 -18.50 9.57 5.93
C ALA A 153 -19.18 8.22 6.19
N VAL A 154 -19.03 7.29 5.25
CA VAL A 154 -19.38 5.86 5.38
C VAL A 154 -18.16 5.01 5.04
N VAL A 155 -18.10 3.78 5.56
CA VAL A 155 -17.11 2.78 5.11
C VAL A 155 -17.42 2.45 3.65
N ARG A 156 -16.43 2.45 2.77
CA ARG A 156 -16.64 2.30 1.32
C ARG A 156 -17.21 0.90 0.98
N GLN A 157 -18.08 0.84 -0.02
CA GLN A 157 -18.47 -0.42 -0.67
C GLN A 157 -17.80 -0.47 -2.05
N LEU A 158 -16.90 -1.43 -2.24
CA LEU A 158 -16.14 -1.58 -3.48
C LEU A 158 -16.95 -2.38 -4.50
N SER A 159 -17.08 -1.83 -5.71
CA SER A 159 -17.67 -2.55 -6.84
C SER A 159 -16.73 -3.65 -7.37
N ARG A 160 -17.23 -4.53 -8.24
CA ARG A 160 -16.40 -5.51 -8.95
C ARG A 160 -15.40 -4.81 -9.87
N GLU A 161 -15.83 -3.73 -10.50
CA GLU A 161 -15.05 -2.90 -11.42
C GLU A 161 -13.93 -2.16 -10.67
N ASP A 162 -14.23 -1.60 -9.50
CA ASP A 162 -13.26 -1.01 -8.58
C ASP A 162 -12.18 -2.02 -8.22
N LEU A 163 -12.58 -3.26 -7.89
CA LEU A 163 -11.64 -4.32 -7.56
C LEU A 163 -10.77 -4.71 -8.75
N ILE A 164 -11.33 -4.90 -9.94
CA ILE A 164 -10.54 -5.22 -11.14
C ILE A 164 -9.47 -4.14 -11.37
N SER A 165 -9.83 -2.86 -11.24
CA SER A 165 -8.91 -1.71 -11.34
C SER A 165 -7.83 -1.69 -10.25
N LEU A 166 -8.20 -2.00 -8.99
CA LEU A 166 -7.23 -2.16 -7.90
C LEU A 166 -6.26 -3.32 -8.15
N TYR A 167 -6.74 -4.42 -8.71
CA TYR A 167 -5.93 -5.58 -9.07
C TYR A 167 -5.00 -5.30 -10.27
N ASP A 168 -5.41 -4.47 -11.24
CA ASP A 168 -4.54 -3.98 -12.32
C ASP A 168 -3.34 -3.20 -11.75
N ALA A 169 -3.57 -2.29 -10.81
CA ALA A 169 -2.52 -1.54 -10.13
C ALA A 169 -1.66 -2.44 -9.21
N ARG A 170 -2.29 -3.35 -8.45
CA ARG A 170 -1.59 -4.31 -7.57
C ARG A 170 -0.66 -5.22 -8.38
N GLU A 171 -1.03 -5.64 -9.58
CA GLU A 171 -0.22 -6.55 -10.41
C GLU A 171 1.15 -5.92 -10.71
N ALA A 172 1.15 -4.70 -11.25
CA ALA A 172 2.38 -3.99 -11.60
C ALA A 172 3.25 -3.68 -10.38
N LEU A 173 2.62 -3.28 -9.26
CA LEU A 173 3.33 -2.88 -8.04
C LEU A 173 3.88 -4.07 -7.25
N GLU A 174 3.12 -5.16 -7.07
CA GLU A 174 3.61 -6.39 -6.41
C GLU A 174 4.69 -7.09 -7.24
N GLY A 175 4.59 -7.06 -8.58
CA GLY A 175 5.65 -7.51 -9.48
C GLY A 175 6.96 -6.77 -9.24
N MET A 176 6.94 -5.44 -9.29
CA MET A 176 8.11 -4.60 -9.03
C MET A 176 8.64 -4.74 -7.59
N ALA A 177 7.75 -4.85 -6.58
CA ALA A 177 8.15 -5.09 -5.21
C ALA A 177 8.88 -6.44 -5.06
N THR A 178 8.37 -7.50 -5.70
CA THR A 178 8.99 -8.83 -5.69
C THR A 178 10.35 -8.82 -6.40
N ARG A 179 10.46 -8.14 -7.55
CA ARG A 179 11.72 -7.92 -8.27
C ARG A 179 12.81 -7.32 -7.37
N LEU A 180 12.45 -6.27 -6.63
CA LEU A 180 13.39 -5.57 -5.74
C LEU A 180 13.69 -6.38 -4.47
N ALA A 181 12.71 -7.14 -3.97
CA ALA A 181 12.84 -7.97 -2.79
C ALA A 181 13.91 -9.07 -2.92
N THR A 182 14.25 -9.48 -4.15
CA THR A 182 15.34 -10.43 -4.42
C THR A 182 16.67 -9.95 -3.82
N ALA A 183 16.99 -8.65 -3.89
CA ALA A 183 18.19 -8.09 -3.29
C ALA A 183 18.12 -8.01 -1.74
N GLY A 184 16.90 -7.96 -1.19
CA GLY A 184 16.63 -7.96 0.25
C GLY A 184 16.32 -9.34 0.85
N PHE A 185 16.48 -10.44 0.10
CA PHE A 185 16.07 -11.79 0.49
C PHE A 185 17.05 -12.45 1.49
N THR A 186 17.24 -11.79 2.63
CA THR A 186 18.09 -12.25 3.73
C THR A 186 17.62 -13.57 4.34
N PRO A 187 18.48 -14.31 5.08
CA PRO A 187 18.07 -15.51 5.81
C PRO A 187 16.91 -15.28 6.79
N ALA A 188 16.75 -14.05 7.32
CA ALA A 188 15.62 -13.69 8.17
C ALA A 188 14.31 -13.56 7.39
N VAL A 189 14.34 -12.90 6.23
CA VAL A 189 13.19 -12.81 5.30
C VAL A 189 12.80 -14.19 4.78
N ARG A 190 13.78 -14.99 4.34
CA ARG A 190 13.58 -16.38 3.89
C ARG A 190 12.91 -17.24 4.96
N ARG A 191 13.27 -17.07 6.24
CA ARG A 191 12.61 -17.79 7.34
C ARG A 191 11.17 -17.34 7.51
N ARG A 192 10.91 -16.03 7.67
CA ARG A 192 9.54 -15.51 7.88
C ARG A 192 8.58 -15.88 6.74
N LEU A 193 9.02 -15.81 5.49
CA LEU A 193 8.19 -16.22 4.35
C LEU A 193 7.92 -17.73 4.32
N ARG A 194 8.86 -18.57 4.79
CA ARG A 194 8.62 -20.01 4.95
C ARG A 194 7.64 -20.30 6.08
N ASP A 195 7.78 -19.61 7.21
CA ASP A 195 6.88 -19.76 8.36
C ASP A 195 5.44 -19.37 7.95
N LEU A 196 5.27 -18.27 7.19
CA LEU A 196 3.99 -17.85 6.62
C LEU A 196 3.42 -18.83 5.57
N LEU A 197 4.27 -19.48 4.76
CA LEU A 197 3.82 -20.53 3.84
C LEU A 197 3.30 -21.77 4.59
N ALA A 198 3.91 -22.13 5.72
CA ALA A 198 3.44 -23.21 6.57
C ALA A 198 2.11 -22.86 7.26
N GLU A 199 1.98 -21.64 7.81
CA GLU A 199 0.70 -21.16 8.36
C GLU A 199 -0.40 -21.14 7.27
N HIS A 200 -0.06 -20.79 6.04
CA HIS A 200 -0.97 -20.85 4.90
C HIS A 200 -1.50 -22.26 4.64
N ASP A 201 -0.67 -23.31 4.75
CA ASP A 201 -1.11 -24.69 4.59
C ASP A 201 -2.09 -25.13 5.70
N GLU A 202 -1.79 -24.79 6.96
CA GLU A 202 -2.69 -25.05 8.11
C GLU A 202 -4.06 -24.38 7.92
N VAL A 203 -4.05 -23.11 7.52
CA VAL A 203 -5.24 -22.29 7.32
C VAL A 203 -6.08 -22.79 6.12
N VAL A 204 -5.44 -23.23 5.03
CA VAL A 204 -6.13 -23.85 3.89
C VAL A 204 -6.75 -25.19 4.29
N ALA A 205 -6.04 -26.04 5.04
CA ALA A 205 -6.57 -27.31 5.53
C ALA A 205 -7.78 -27.11 6.48
N ALA A 206 -7.71 -26.09 7.35
CA ALA A 206 -8.80 -25.70 8.24
C ALA A 206 -9.99 -25.02 7.53
N HIS A 207 -9.87 -24.69 6.23
CA HIS A 207 -10.84 -23.91 5.46
C HIS A 207 -11.14 -22.52 6.07
N ASP A 208 -10.19 -21.95 6.83
CA ASP A 208 -10.36 -20.67 7.53
C ASP A 208 -10.06 -19.50 6.60
N PHE A 209 -11.07 -19.10 5.83
CA PHE A 209 -10.98 -17.95 4.91
C PHE A 209 -10.64 -16.63 5.62
N THR A 210 -11.02 -16.46 6.89
CA THR A 210 -10.72 -15.25 7.66
C THR A 210 -9.23 -15.14 7.94
N ARG A 211 -8.61 -16.21 8.45
CA ARG A 211 -7.15 -16.25 8.63
C ARG A 211 -6.40 -16.24 7.30
N HIS A 212 -6.95 -16.83 6.24
CA HIS A 212 -6.30 -16.85 4.92
C HIS A 212 -6.00 -15.44 4.41
N ILE A 213 -6.97 -14.53 4.56
CA ILE A 213 -6.82 -13.10 4.21
C ILE A 213 -5.68 -12.44 4.98
N ASP A 214 -5.55 -12.72 6.28
CA ASP A 214 -4.53 -12.10 7.13
C ASP A 214 -3.11 -12.66 6.84
N VAL A 215 -2.98 -13.96 6.57
CA VAL A 215 -1.69 -14.58 6.19
C VAL A 215 -1.25 -14.15 4.78
N ASP A 216 -2.17 -14.01 3.80
CA ASP A 216 -1.86 -13.46 2.46
C ASP A 216 -1.30 -12.03 2.58
N ALA A 217 -1.98 -11.19 3.36
CA ALA A 217 -1.57 -9.82 3.59
C ALA A 217 -0.20 -9.73 4.31
N ALA A 218 0.12 -10.70 5.17
CA ALA A 218 1.43 -10.82 5.83
C ALA A 218 2.54 -11.28 4.86
N PHE A 219 2.28 -12.30 4.03
CA PHE A 219 3.23 -12.78 3.01
C PHE A 219 3.64 -11.64 2.05
N HIS A 220 2.66 -10.93 1.50
CA HIS A 220 2.91 -9.76 0.67
C HIS A 220 3.60 -8.62 1.44
N ARG A 221 3.29 -8.41 2.73
CA ARG A 221 3.96 -7.38 3.57
C ARG A 221 5.45 -7.65 3.75
N GLU A 222 5.85 -8.90 3.97
CA GLU A 222 7.25 -9.29 4.09
C GLU A 222 8.04 -9.04 2.79
N ILE A 223 7.46 -9.39 1.62
CA ILE A 223 8.06 -9.07 0.32
C ILE A 223 8.22 -7.56 0.13
N ARG A 224 7.18 -6.77 0.43
CA ARG A 224 7.22 -5.29 0.32
C ARG A 224 8.25 -4.64 1.24
N GLN A 225 8.50 -5.21 2.41
CA GLN A 225 9.57 -4.76 3.31
C GLN A 225 10.95 -5.12 2.76
N ALA A 226 11.13 -6.35 2.27
CA ALA A 226 12.37 -6.80 1.64
C ALA A 226 12.72 -6.00 0.37
N ALA A 227 11.71 -5.47 -0.34
CA ALA A 227 11.90 -4.61 -1.51
C ALA A 227 12.63 -3.28 -1.22
N GLY A 228 12.74 -2.86 0.05
CA GLY A 228 13.52 -1.68 0.44
C GLY A 228 13.04 -0.34 -0.13
N SER A 229 11.83 -0.28 -0.70
CA SER A 229 11.28 0.90 -1.39
C SER A 229 10.09 1.49 -0.63
N PRO A 230 10.29 2.58 0.14
CA PRO A 230 9.21 3.22 0.91
C PRO A 230 8.05 3.73 0.05
N VAL A 231 8.33 4.11 -1.22
CA VAL A 231 7.30 4.59 -2.15
C VAL A 231 6.37 3.45 -2.58
N LEU A 232 6.93 2.30 -2.96
CA LEU A 232 6.14 1.10 -3.30
C LEU A 232 5.39 0.56 -2.09
N ALA A 233 6.04 0.51 -0.93
CA ALA A 233 5.42 0.04 0.31
C ALA A 233 4.17 0.86 0.66
N ARG A 234 4.22 2.20 0.55
CA ARG A 234 3.07 3.08 0.76
C ARG A 234 1.95 2.84 -0.25
N MET A 235 2.25 2.84 -1.56
CA MET A 235 1.26 2.63 -2.61
C MET A 235 0.55 1.27 -2.47
N LEU A 236 1.30 0.23 -2.14
CA LEU A 236 0.75 -1.11 -1.92
C LEU A 236 -0.02 -1.23 -0.60
N GLU A 237 0.32 -0.49 0.45
CA GLU A 237 -0.45 -0.49 1.70
C GLU A 237 -1.82 0.23 1.55
N GLU A 238 -1.86 1.30 0.75
CA GLU A 238 -3.11 1.98 0.34
C GLU A 238 -4.02 1.00 -0.43
N ILE A 239 -3.49 0.28 -1.43
CA ILE A 239 -4.24 -0.73 -2.21
C ILE A 239 -4.63 -1.95 -1.36
N GLN A 240 -3.71 -2.49 -0.55
CA GLN A 240 -3.97 -3.66 0.30
C GLN A 240 -5.14 -3.39 1.26
N GLY A 241 -5.25 -2.19 1.83
CA GLY A 241 -6.38 -1.83 2.69
C GLY A 241 -7.72 -1.99 1.98
N GLN A 242 -7.83 -1.51 0.73
CA GLN A 242 -9.04 -1.61 -0.07
C GLN A 242 -9.34 -3.07 -0.47
N VAL A 243 -8.32 -3.84 -0.86
CA VAL A 243 -8.47 -5.28 -1.16
C VAL A 243 -8.95 -6.05 0.07
N MET A 244 -8.39 -5.80 1.26
CA MET A 244 -8.79 -6.44 2.52
C MET A 244 -10.26 -6.13 2.87
N LEU A 245 -10.68 -4.87 2.73
CA LEU A 245 -12.07 -4.45 2.94
C LEU A 245 -13.03 -5.20 2.00
N ALA A 246 -12.66 -5.30 0.72
CA ALA A 246 -13.45 -6.03 -0.26
C ALA A 246 -13.53 -7.52 0.02
N MET A 247 -12.40 -8.21 0.23
CA MET A 247 -12.36 -9.67 0.49
C MET A 247 -13.13 -10.07 1.74
N ARG A 248 -13.31 -9.17 2.72
CA ARG A 248 -14.15 -9.41 3.91
C ARG A 248 -15.62 -9.03 3.72
N SER A 249 -15.95 -8.29 2.66
CA SER A 249 -17.33 -7.94 2.27
C SER A 249 -17.92 -8.84 1.18
N THR A 250 -17.07 -9.58 0.44
CA THR A 250 -17.48 -10.51 -0.61
C THR A 250 -17.38 -11.96 -0.14
N SER A 251 -18.38 -12.78 -0.49
CA SER A 251 -18.40 -14.22 -0.14
C SER A 251 -17.56 -15.08 -1.09
N VAL A 252 -16.55 -14.52 -1.76
CA VAL A 252 -15.76 -15.21 -2.79
C VAL A 252 -14.70 -16.10 -2.12
N SER A 253 -15.14 -17.22 -1.58
CA SER A 253 -14.31 -18.28 -1.01
C SER A 253 -13.81 -19.22 -2.11
N GLY A 254 -12.78 -18.78 -2.86
CA GLY A 254 -12.25 -19.54 -3.99
C GLY A 254 -10.73 -19.40 -4.16
N GLY A 255 -10.06 -20.51 -4.51
CA GLY A 255 -8.67 -20.48 -4.96
C GLY A 255 -7.60 -20.33 -3.87
N MET A 256 -7.91 -20.53 -2.58
CA MET A 256 -6.92 -20.42 -1.49
C MET A 256 -5.71 -21.35 -1.71
N ALA A 257 -5.94 -22.64 -2.01
CA ALA A 257 -4.86 -23.59 -2.31
C ALA A 257 -4.00 -23.17 -3.52
N GLN A 258 -4.63 -22.55 -4.54
CA GLN A 258 -3.93 -22.03 -5.70
C GLN A 258 -3.12 -20.76 -5.36
N ALA A 259 -3.61 -19.92 -4.44
CA ALA A 259 -2.85 -18.78 -3.91
C ALA A 259 -1.56 -19.25 -3.22
N VAL A 260 -1.63 -20.24 -2.33
CA VAL A 260 -0.44 -20.82 -1.68
C VAL A 260 0.51 -21.45 -2.71
N ALA A 261 -0.02 -22.11 -3.75
CA ALA A 261 0.80 -22.63 -4.85
C ALA A 261 1.48 -21.52 -5.70
N ASP A 262 0.89 -20.33 -5.79
CA ASP A 262 1.52 -19.17 -6.41
C ASP A 262 2.58 -18.54 -5.49
N HIS A 263 2.28 -18.38 -4.20
CA HIS A 263 3.21 -17.87 -3.19
C HIS A 263 4.47 -18.72 -3.08
N ARG A 264 4.36 -20.06 -3.20
CA ARG A 264 5.52 -20.96 -3.30
C ARG A 264 6.38 -20.64 -4.52
N ARG A 265 5.80 -20.41 -5.70
CA ARG A 265 6.56 -20.01 -6.91
C ARG A 265 7.31 -18.69 -6.71
N ILE A 266 6.68 -17.71 -6.05
CA ILE A 266 7.31 -16.44 -5.68
C ILE A 266 8.49 -16.67 -4.73
N PHE A 267 8.30 -17.49 -3.69
CA PHE A 267 9.33 -17.84 -2.72
C PHE A 267 10.53 -18.54 -3.37
N GLU A 268 10.31 -19.53 -4.24
CA GLU A 268 11.39 -20.24 -4.91
C GLU A 268 12.19 -19.35 -5.85
N ALA A 269 11.54 -18.45 -6.60
CA ALA A 269 12.22 -17.47 -7.45
C ALA A 269 13.10 -16.50 -6.63
N LEU A 270 12.58 -16.00 -5.51
CA LEU A 270 13.36 -15.20 -4.55
C LEU A 270 14.53 -16.01 -3.93
N ALA A 271 14.32 -17.29 -3.64
CA ALA A 271 15.33 -18.17 -3.06
C ALA A 271 16.45 -18.55 -4.04
N ALA A 272 16.13 -18.65 -5.34
CA ALA A 272 17.08 -18.80 -6.44
C ALA A 272 17.85 -17.50 -6.76
N GLY A 273 17.38 -16.35 -6.27
CA GLY A 273 17.97 -15.05 -6.57
C GLY A 273 17.60 -14.51 -7.96
N ASP A 274 16.48 -14.96 -8.54
CA ASP A 274 16.02 -14.57 -9.87
C ASP A 274 14.94 -13.47 -9.77
N PRO A 275 15.27 -12.20 -10.07
CA PRO A 275 14.32 -11.09 -9.98
C PRO A 275 13.31 -11.08 -11.12
N ASP A 276 13.65 -11.63 -12.30
CA ASP A 276 12.76 -11.68 -13.46
C ASP A 276 11.68 -12.76 -13.26
N ALA A 277 12.07 -13.94 -12.77
CA ALA A 277 11.14 -15.00 -12.38
C ALA A 277 10.27 -14.58 -11.18
N GLY A 278 10.84 -13.86 -10.21
CA GLY A 278 10.10 -13.34 -9.05
C GLY A 278 9.01 -12.36 -9.47
N GLU A 279 9.35 -11.38 -10.32
CA GLU A 279 8.38 -10.44 -10.90
C GLU A 279 7.27 -11.20 -11.67
N ALA A 280 7.64 -12.12 -12.56
CA ALA A 280 6.68 -12.88 -13.36
C ALA A 280 5.72 -13.72 -12.49
N ALA A 281 6.22 -14.39 -11.46
CA ALA A 281 5.40 -15.19 -10.53
C ALA A 281 4.41 -14.33 -9.73
N ALA A 282 4.86 -13.17 -9.24
CA ALA A 282 4.00 -12.23 -8.50
C ALA A 282 2.92 -11.62 -9.40
N ARG A 283 3.26 -11.27 -10.65
CA ARG A 283 2.27 -10.77 -11.61
C ARG A 283 1.25 -11.84 -11.98
N GLN A 284 1.68 -13.08 -12.22
CA GLN A 284 0.77 -14.19 -12.51
C GLN A 284 -0.22 -14.45 -11.35
N HIS A 285 0.27 -14.41 -10.10
CA HIS A 285 -0.55 -14.55 -8.90
C HIS A 285 -1.69 -13.52 -8.86
N ILE A 286 -1.35 -12.23 -8.99
CA ILE A 286 -2.33 -11.14 -8.91
C ILE A 286 -3.27 -11.13 -10.13
N ALA A 287 -2.74 -11.41 -11.33
CA ALA A 287 -3.53 -11.51 -12.55
C ALA A 287 -4.58 -12.64 -12.49
N ARG A 288 -4.25 -13.78 -11.85
CA ARG A 288 -5.22 -14.86 -11.61
C ARG A 288 -6.35 -14.43 -10.69
N LEU A 289 -6.06 -13.69 -9.61
CA LEU A 289 -7.09 -13.19 -8.70
C LEU A 289 -8.04 -12.20 -9.41
N ARG A 290 -7.49 -11.33 -10.28
CA ARG A 290 -8.27 -10.45 -11.17
C ARG A 290 -9.18 -11.21 -12.15
N GLU A 291 -8.82 -12.44 -12.52
CA GLU A 291 -9.59 -13.30 -13.43
C GLU A 291 -10.55 -14.27 -12.71
N LEU A 292 -10.49 -14.35 -11.37
CA LEU A 292 -11.57 -14.94 -10.55
C LEU A 292 -12.69 -13.92 -10.27
N LEU A 293 -12.31 -12.66 -10.04
CA LEU A 293 -13.13 -11.53 -10.47
C LEU A 293 -13.31 -11.60 -12.00
N ARG A 294 -14.24 -10.85 -12.58
CA ARG A 294 -14.77 -11.12 -13.94
C ARG A 294 -15.55 -12.45 -14.01
N THR A 295 -14.88 -13.61 -13.96
CA THR A 295 -15.46 -14.92 -14.35
C THR A 295 -16.49 -15.50 -13.38
N HIS A 296 -16.35 -15.30 -12.07
CA HIS A 296 -17.32 -15.79 -11.07
C HIS A 296 -18.14 -14.61 -10.56
N PRO A 297 -19.50 -14.65 -10.56
CA PRO A 297 -20.37 -13.52 -10.19
C PRO A 297 -20.24 -13.07 -8.73
#